data_AF-A0A8S9ZDM7-F1
#
_entry.id   AF-A0A8S9ZDM7-F1
#
_cell.length_a   1.000
_cell.length_b   1.000
_cell.length_c   1.000
_cell.angle_alpha   90.00
_cell.angle_beta   90.00
_cell.angle_gamma   90.00
#
_symmetry.space_group_name_H-M   'P 1'
#
loop_
_entity.id
_entity.type
_entity.pdbx_description
1 polymer ?
#
loop_
_entity_poly.entity_id
_entity_poly.type
_entity_poly.pdbx_seq_one_letter_code
_entity_poly.pdbx_strand_id
1 'polypeptide(L)'
;MSEKIEEQQSTSCSSKIFTNEEREMKITEIDKLLAEGKRLEMAKSYEEAVDKFELATTLATEFFGSFAPECYLPVLYFGKMLTQIARIESSDKPFSNKLELDSNDIEINDKCEEEISINETKEEENITDKNLEDGNETIQTEKEKQDEEGEEDEEDIEENDLAWDWLEIARQICEKQEQNNLWLERKSDAFFALGEFLTISEEFDQAINEFENSLRVRQTIFLPSDRRIAEVLYMLGLTYANKDDFIKAAEYFEQTKTSLESTIEESEKQLIEEEKKGNQEAIAKLKSEILELKNVVEAVVEKIIDSKGSAESRARQLAAAAGLIGEKLNLLSAGQPEPVVDDVTALLQRKTPKKRAAAENGNEKENGNKLAKIDEIEEEQKEFN
;
A
#
# COMPACT_ATOMS: atom_id res chain seq x y z
N MET A 1 -34.50 -63.70 9.82
CA MET A 1 -33.65 -63.51 11.02
C MET A 1 -32.27 -63.13 10.47
N SER A 2 -32.03 -61.90 10.03
CA SER A 2 -32.41 -60.61 10.66
C SER A 2 -31.81 -60.56 12.07
N GLU A 3 -30.97 -59.61 12.49
CA GLU A 3 -30.55 -58.27 12.03
C GLU A 3 -29.13 -58.03 12.64
N LYS A 4 -28.33 -56.98 12.39
CA LYS A 4 -28.53 -55.63 11.84
C LYS A 4 -27.17 -55.12 11.31
N ILE A 5 -27.18 -54.26 10.30
CA ILE A 5 -26.02 -53.44 9.88
C ILE A 5 -26.40 -51.99 10.17
N GLU A 6 -25.46 -51.22 10.71
CA GLU A 6 -25.56 -49.80 11.04
C GLU A 6 -24.17 -49.25 10.70
N GLU A 7 -23.87 -49.00 9.43
CA GLU A 7 -24.19 -47.78 8.70
C GLU A 7 -23.79 -46.51 9.48
N GLN A 8 -22.50 -46.19 9.45
CA GLN A 8 -22.02 -44.82 9.57
C GLN A 8 -21.54 -44.38 8.19
N GLN A 9 -22.34 -43.52 7.56
CA GLN A 9 -22.01 -42.92 6.27
C GLN A 9 -20.86 -41.92 6.48
N SER A 10 -19.70 -42.22 5.90
CA SER A 10 -18.70 -41.19 5.66
C SER A 10 -19.23 -40.29 4.55
N THR A 11 -19.52 -39.02 4.88
CA THR A 11 -19.85 -37.99 3.91
C THR A 11 -18.61 -37.67 3.08
N SER A 12 -18.42 -38.44 2.02
CA SER A 12 -17.34 -38.22 1.06
C SER A 12 -17.58 -36.89 0.35
N CYS A 13 -16.77 -35.88 0.68
CA CYS A 13 -16.67 -34.68 -0.15
C CYS A 13 -16.17 -35.13 -1.54
N SER A 14 -17.05 -35.07 -2.53
CA SER A 14 -16.78 -35.53 -3.89
C SER A 14 -16.01 -34.44 -4.65
N SER A 15 -14.71 -34.31 -4.40
CA SER A 15 -13.82 -33.53 -5.26
C SER A 15 -13.87 -34.08 -6.68
N LYS A 16 -14.54 -33.35 -7.59
CA LYS A 16 -14.50 -33.62 -9.03
C LYS A 16 -13.03 -33.49 -9.46
N ILE A 17 -12.41 -34.61 -9.83
CA ILE A 17 -11.09 -34.59 -10.46
C ILE A 17 -11.31 -34.21 -11.92
N PHE A 18 -11.17 -32.92 -12.23
CA PHE A 18 -11.18 -32.42 -13.59
C PHE A 18 -9.98 -32.98 -14.38
N THR A 19 -10.15 -33.17 -15.68
CA THR A 19 -9.05 -33.50 -16.58
C THR A 19 -8.15 -32.28 -16.81
N ASN A 20 -6.89 -32.52 -17.17
CA ASN A 20 -5.97 -31.43 -17.52
C ASN A 20 -6.49 -30.59 -18.70
N GLU A 21 -7.19 -31.22 -19.65
CA GLU A 21 -7.79 -30.56 -20.81
C GLU A 21 -8.93 -29.60 -20.40
N GLU A 22 -9.83 -30.02 -19.50
CA GLU A 22 -10.86 -29.13 -18.91
C GLU A 22 -10.23 -27.96 -18.14
N ARG A 23 -9.15 -28.21 -17.41
CA ARG A 23 -8.40 -27.19 -16.67
C ARG A 23 -7.73 -26.16 -17.59
N GLU A 24 -7.06 -26.60 -18.64
CA GLU A 24 -6.44 -25.71 -19.65
C GLU A 24 -7.49 -24.90 -20.42
N MET A 25 -8.63 -25.50 -20.78
CA MET A 25 -9.75 -24.77 -21.40
C MET A 25 -10.30 -23.68 -20.47
N LYS A 26 -10.48 -23.95 -19.17
CA LYS A 26 -10.97 -22.94 -18.22
C LYS A 26 -9.97 -21.83 -17.93
N ILE A 27 -8.68 -22.12 -17.85
CA ILE A 27 -7.63 -21.08 -17.79
C ILE A 27 -7.72 -20.18 -19.03
N THR A 28 -7.81 -20.76 -20.23
CA THR A 28 -7.93 -20.02 -21.50
C THR A 28 -9.19 -19.14 -21.57
N GLU A 29 -10.29 -19.56 -20.93
CA GLU A 29 -11.54 -18.79 -20.85
C GLU A 29 -11.42 -17.59 -19.89
N ILE A 30 -10.81 -17.79 -18.72
CA ILE A 30 -10.48 -16.75 -17.74
C ILE A 30 -9.52 -15.72 -18.35
N ASP A 31 -8.45 -16.18 -18.98
CA ASP A 31 -7.42 -15.34 -19.64
C ASP A 31 -8.03 -14.38 -20.68
N LYS A 32 -9.02 -14.85 -21.44
CA LYS A 32 -9.76 -14.00 -22.39
C LYS A 32 -10.58 -12.92 -21.70
N LEU A 33 -11.26 -13.24 -20.60
CA LEU A 33 -12.04 -12.28 -19.81
C LEU A 33 -11.12 -11.22 -19.18
N LEU A 34 -9.96 -11.63 -18.65
CA LEU A 34 -8.95 -10.72 -18.12
C LEU A 34 -8.43 -9.75 -19.18
N ALA A 35 -8.11 -10.24 -20.38
CA ALA A 35 -7.68 -9.38 -21.49
C ALA A 35 -8.79 -8.43 -21.98
N GLU A 36 -10.06 -8.88 -21.97
CA GLU A 36 -11.19 -8.01 -22.30
C GLU A 36 -11.39 -6.91 -21.25
N GLY A 37 -11.31 -7.25 -19.96
CA GLY A 37 -11.36 -6.30 -18.84
C GLY A 37 -10.25 -5.26 -18.92
N LYS A 38 -8.98 -5.68 -19.10
CA LYS A 38 -7.84 -4.76 -19.29
C LYS A 38 -8.02 -3.82 -20.48
N ARG A 39 -8.62 -4.30 -21.57
CA ARG A 39 -8.92 -3.47 -22.76
C ARG A 39 -10.00 -2.42 -22.47
N LEU A 40 -10.97 -2.73 -21.60
CA LEU A 40 -12.05 -1.81 -21.18
C LEU A 40 -11.55 -0.79 -20.15
N GLU A 41 -10.69 -1.21 -19.22
CA GLU A 41 -9.92 -0.35 -18.31
C GLU A 41 -9.09 0.68 -19.08
N MET A 42 -8.31 0.26 -20.08
CA MET A 42 -7.57 1.17 -20.98
C MET A 42 -8.49 2.11 -21.80
N ALA A 43 -9.74 1.71 -22.03
CA ALA A 43 -10.77 2.54 -22.67
C ALA A 43 -11.53 3.45 -21.67
N LYS A 44 -11.17 3.40 -20.38
CA LYS A 44 -11.85 4.10 -19.26
C LYS A 44 -13.34 3.76 -19.15
N SER A 45 -13.69 2.52 -19.49
CA SER A 45 -15.04 1.93 -19.35
C SER A 45 -15.03 1.03 -18.12
N TYR A 46 -14.95 1.64 -16.94
CA TYR A 46 -14.66 0.96 -15.67
C TYR A 46 -15.80 0.02 -15.25
N GLU A 47 -17.04 0.40 -15.53
CA GLU A 47 -18.26 -0.39 -15.29
C GLU A 47 -18.28 -1.65 -16.17
N GLU A 48 -17.92 -1.52 -17.45
CA GLU A 48 -17.80 -2.70 -18.33
C GLU A 48 -16.56 -3.55 -17.97
N ALA A 49 -15.50 -2.95 -17.41
CA ALA A 49 -14.30 -3.66 -17.00
C ALA A 49 -14.52 -4.49 -15.72
N VAL A 50 -15.23 -3.93 -14.73
CA VAL A 50 -15.53 -4.64 -13.47
C VAL A 50 -16.39 -5.88 -13.72
N ASP A 51 -17.41 -5.80 -14.59
CA ASP A 51 -18.22 -6.96 -15.04
C ASP A 51 -17.34 -8.12 -15.57
N LYS A 52 -16.27 -7.82 -16.32
CA LYS A 52 -15.36 -8.83 -16.89
C LYS A 52 -14.45 -9.44 -15.84
N PHE A 53 -13.95 -8.64 -14.90
CA PHE A 53 -13.11 -9.12 -13.81
C PHE A 53 -13.90 -9.89 -12.75
N GLU A 54 -15.15 -9.50 -12.47
CA GLU A 54 -16.09 -10.27 -11.65
C GLU A 54 -16.37 -11.64 -12.31
N LEU A 55 -16.75 -11.67 -13.58
CA LEU A 55 -17.02 -12.92 -14.30
C LEU A 55 -15.79 -13.84 -14.34
N ALA A 56 -14.59 -13.29 -14.55
CA ALA A 56 -13.34 -14.04 -14.47
C ALA A 56 -13.09 -14.60 -13.06
N THR A 57 -13.41 -13.83 -12.02
CA THR A 57 -13.22 -14.22 -10.61
C THR A 57 -14.21 -15.30 -10.19
N THR A 58 -15.49 -15.14 -10.51
CA THR A 58 -16.53 -16.15 -10.28
C THR A 58 -16.16 -17.46 -10.98
N LEU A 59 -15.82 -17.41 -12.26
CA LEU A 59 -15.41 -18.59 -13.02
C LEU A 59 -14.17 -19.29 -12.43
N ALA A 60 -13.16 -18.52 -12.00
CA ALA A 60 -11.96 -19.08 -11.39
C ALA A 60 -12.24 -19.72 -10.01
N THR A 61 -12.98 -19.02 -9.15
CA THR A 61 -13.24 -19.45 -7.77
C THR A 61 -14.21 -20.64 -7.71
N GLU A 62 -15.22 -20.71 -8.58
CA GLU A 62 -16.11 -21.88 -8.69
C GLU A 62 -15.37 -23.13 -9.18
N PHE A 63 -14.47 -23.00 -10.14
CA PHE A 63 -13.82 -24.15 -10.80
C PHE A 63 -12.57 -24.63 -10.07
N PHE A 64 -11.75 -23.72 -9.54
CA PHE A 64 -10.49 -24.05 -8.86
C PHE A 64 -10.57 -23.98 -7.32
N GLY A 65 -11.57 -23.27 -6.78
CA GLY A 65 -11.69 -22.96 -5.35
C GLY A 65 -10.97 -21.67 -4.98
N SER A 66 -11.55 -20.88 -4.06
CA SER A 66 -11.22 -19.46 -3.81
C SER A 66 -9.76 -19.11 -3.47
N PHE A 67 -8.94 -20.09 -3.11
CA PHE A 67 -7.51 -19.90 -2.77
C PHE A 67 -6.55 -20.65 -3.71
N ALA A 68 -7.01 -21.05 -4.89
CA ALA A 68 -6.16 -21.69 -5.89
C ALA A 68 -5.17 -20.69 -6.54
N PRO A 69 -4.00 -21.15 -7.00
CA PRO A 69 -3.03 -20.31 -7.70
C PRO A 69 -3.59 -19.62 -8.95
N GLU A 70 -4.52 -20.26 -9.64
CA GLU A 70 -5.21 -19.74 -10.82
C GLU A 70 -6.16 -18.57 -10.51
N CYS A 71 -6.66 -18.46 -9.28
CA CYS A 71 -7.55 -17.37 -8.87
C CYS A 71 -6.81 -16.04 -8.64
N TYR A 72 -5.48 -16.03 -8.57
CA TYR A 72 -4.71 -14.83 -8.20
C TYR A 72 -4.99 -13.63 -9.13
N LEU A 73 -4.88 -13.80 -10.46
CA LEU A 73 -5.02 -12.68 -11.39
C LEU A 73 -6.47 -12.13 -11.45
N PRO A 74 -7.53 -12.96 -11.58
CA PRO A 74 -8.90 -12.48 -11.51
C PRO A 74 -9.21 -11.70 -10.24
N VAL A 75 -8.88 -12.29 -9.08
CA VAL A 75 -9.14 -11.68 -7.78
C VAL A 75 -8.40 -10.35 -7.61
N LEU A 76 -7.13 -10.29 -8.01
CA LEU A 76 -6.35 -9.05 -7.96
C LEU A 76 -6.97 -7.96 -8.87
N TYR A 77 -7.27 -8.28 -10.13
CA TYR A 77 -7.81 -7.30 -11.07
C TYR A 77 -9.21 -6.83 -10.70
N PHE A 78 -10.05 -7.72 -10.14
CA PHE A 78 -11.37 -7.35 -9.64
C PHE A 78 -11.27 -6.39 -8.45
N GLY A 79 -10.45 -6.71 -7.44
CA GLY A 79 -10.21 -5.82 -6.30
C GLY A 79 -9.59 -4.47 -6.69
N LYS A 80 -8.64 -4.46 -7.65
CA LYS A 80 -8.09 -3.22 -8.23
C LYS A 80 -9.15 -2.39 -8.96
N MET A 81 -10.08 -3.03 -9.68
CA MET A 81 -11.09 -2.30 -10.44
C MET A 81 -12.16 -1.68 -9.53
N LEU A 82 -12.62 -2.41 -8.51
CA LEU A 82 -13.47 -1.85 -7.44
C LEU A 82 -12.79 -0.65 -6.76
N THR A 83 -11.49 -0.78 -6.45
CA THR A 83 -10.68 0.31 -5.90
C THR A 83 -10.63 1.53 -6.83
N GLN A 84 -10.56 1.32 -8.15
CA GLN A 84 -10.54 2.38 -9.16
C GLN A 84 -11.92 3.05 -9.34
N ILE A 85 -13.02 2.31 -9.15
CA ILE A 85 -14.38 2.87 -9.14
C ILE A 85 -14.55 3.77 -7.91
N ALA A 86 -14.26 3.27 -6.70
CA ALA A 86 -14.29 4.04 -5.46
C ALA A 86 -13.38 5.31 -5.51
N ARG A 87 -12.23 5.23 -6.20
CA ARG A 87 -11.36 6.41 -6.47
C ARG A 87 -12.08 7.49 -7.28
N ILE A 88 -12.84 7.11 -8.31
CA ILE A 88 -13.58 8.06 -9.17
C ILE A 88 -14.72 8.70 -8.37
N GLU A 89 -15.50 7.90 -7.67
CA GLU A 89 -16.66 8.35 -6.87
C GLU A 89 -16.24 9.26 -5.70
N SER A 90 -15.10 8.98 -5.08
CA SER A 90 -14.51 9.87 -4.07
C SER A 90 -13.99 11.18 -4.68
N SER A 91 -13.45 11.18 -5.90
CA SER A 91 -12.91 12.38 -6.56
C SER A 91 -13.98 13.43 -6.93
N ASP A 92 -15.23 13.01 -7.15
CA ASP A 92 -16.36 13.91 -7.43
C ASP A 92 -16.88 14.63 -6.15
N LYS A 93 -16.42 14.25 -4.95
CA LYS A 93 -16.86 14.86 -3.68
C LYS A 93 -16.14 16.22 -3.47
N PRO A 94 -16.82 17.40 -3.57
CA PRO A 94 -16.18 18.72 -3.77
C PRO A 94 -15.39 19.30 -2.57
N PHE A 95 -15.10 18.49 -1.55
CA PHE A 95 -14.27 18.84 -0.39
C PHE A 95 -13.05 17.92 -0.22
N SER A 96 -12.87 16.87 -1.04
CA SER A 96 -11.65 16.04 -1.07
C SER A 96 -10.50 16.78 -1.75
N ASN A 97 -10.03 17.86 -1.13
CA ASN A 97 -8.94 18.73 -1.62
C ASN A 97 -7.55 18.09 -1.40
N LYS A 98 -7.49 16.78 -1.64
CA LYS A 98 -6.45 15.79 -1.33
C LYS A 98 -5.73 15.45 -2.64
N LEU A 99 -4.43 15.10 -2.62
CA LEU A 99 -3.73 14.80 -3.87
C LEU A 99 -4.36 13.57 -4.51
N GLU A 100 -4.78 13.72 -5.78
CA GLU A 100 -5.23 12.64 -6.63
C GLU A 100 -4.18 11.52 -6.62
N LEU A 101 -4.64 10.31 -6.29
CA LEU A 101 -3.86 9.09 -6.32
C LEU A 101 -3.82 8.57 -7.75
N ASP A 102 -3.29 9.36 -8.68
CA ASP A 102 -3.16 8.90 -10.06
C ASP A 102 -1.79 8.26 -10.28
N SER A 103 -1.74 6.94 -10.20
CA SER A 103 -0.58 6.13 -10.61
C SER A 103 -0.20 6.40 -12.08
N ASN A 104 -1.14 6.92 -12.90
CA ASN A 104 -0.88 7.35 -14.27
C ASN A 104 0.04 8.58 -14.36
N ASP A 105 0.28 9.34 -13.29
CA ASP A 105 1.34 10.36 -13.23
C ASP A 105 2.73 9.76 -13.56
N ILE A 106 2.91 8.44 -13.36
CA ILE A 106 4.11 7.67 -13.69
C ILE A 106 3.85 6.63 -14.82
N GLU A 107 2.65 6.60 -15.41
CA GLU A 107 2.39 5.74 -16.56
C GLU A 107 3.03 6.25 -17.86
N ILE A 108 4.27 5.84 -18.06
CA ILE A 108 4.82 5.62 -19.40
C ILE A 108 4.12 4.39 -19.99
N ASN A 109 3.84 4.41 -21.29
CA ASN A 109 3.03 3.38 -21.98
C ASN A 109 3.62 1.96 -21.79
N ASP A 110 3.10 1.23 -20.80
CA ASP A 110 3.69 -0.05 -20.39
C ASP A 110 3.25 -1.16 -21.34
N LYS A 111 4.12 -1.43 -22.32
CA LYS A 111 4.12 -2.71 -23.04
C LYS A 111 4.69 -3.85 -22.20
N CYS A 112 4.55 -3.76 -20.88
CA CYS A 112 4.54 -4.92 -20.00
C CYS A 112 3.20 -5.64 -20.19
N GLU A 113 3.07 -6.24 -21.38
CA GLU A 113 2.20 -7.37 -21.60
C GLU A 113 2.59 -8.42 -20.55
N GLU A 114 1.76 -8.60 -19.51
CA GLU A 114 1.53 -9.96 -19.06
C GLU A 114 1.15 -10.73 -20.32
N GLU A 115 1.95 -11.72 -20.74
CA GLU A 115 1.64 -12.56 -21.88
C GLU A 115 0.43 -13.46 -21.56
N ILE A 116 -0.75 -12.84 -21.53
CA ILE A 116 -2.02 -13.51 -21.81
C ILE A 116 -1.95 -13.88 -23.30
N SER A 117 -1.39 -15.06 -23.56
CA SER A 117 -1.04 -15.51 -24.92
C SER A 117 -2.29 -15.89 -25.73
N ILE A 118 -3.05 -14.86 -26.16
CA ILE A 118 -4.25 -15.04 -26.97
C ILE A 118 -3.84 -15.24 -28.42
N ASN A 119 -3.80 -16.51 -28.84
CA ASN A 119 -3.88 -16.86 -30.26
C ASN A 119 -5.26 -16.46 -30.80
N GLU A 120 -5.36 -15.25 -31.36
CA GLU A 120 -6.57 -14.78 -32.05
C GLU A 120 -6.93 -15.71 -33.22
N THR A 121 -7.95 -16.54 -33.02
CA THR A 121 -8.69 -17.18 -34.10
C THR A 121 -10.05 -16.51 -34.20
N LYS A 122 -10.25 -15.77 -35.29
CA LYS A 122 -11.51 -15.08 -35.58
C LYS A 122 -12.54 -16.09 -36.07
N GLU A 123 -13.51 -16.43 -35.24
CA GLU A 123 -14.79 -16.93 -35.70
C GLU A 123 -15.93 -16.14 -35.04
N GLU A 124 -16.92 -15.78 -35.85
CA GLU A 124 -18.10 -15.02 -35.46
C GLU A 124 -19.22 -15.94 -34.96
N GLU A 125 -20.16 -15.34 -34.24
CA GLU A 125 -21.57 -15.74 -34.06
C GLU A 125 -22.01 -16.78 -32.99
N ASN A 126 -22.99 -16.29 -32.21
CA ASN A 126 -24.22 -16.97 -31.76
C ASN A 126 -24.12 -18.22 -30.87
N ILE A 127 -24.27 -18.00 -29.54
CA ILE A 127 -25.09 -18.88 -28.70
C ILE A 127 -26.14 -18.06 -27.95
N THR A 128 -27.38 -18.52 -28.01
CA THR A 128 -28.58 -17.88 -27.46
C THR A 128 -28.78 -18.14 -25.97
N ASP A 129 -29.29 -17.12 -25.26
CA ASP A 129 -30.00 -17.21 -23.97
C ASP A 129 -30.69 -18.54 -23.70
N LYS A 130 -30.32 -19.21 -22.59
CA LYS A 130 -31.22 -20.06 -21.78
C LYS A 130 -30.81 -20.07 -20.31
N ASN A 131 -31.66 -19.46 -19.50
CA ASN A 131 -31.83 -19.56 -18.05
C ASN A 131 -31.21 -20.80 -17.37
N LEU A 132 -30.48 -20.55 -16.28
CA LEU A 132 -30.57 -21.37 -15.06
C LEU A 132 -30.77 -20.42 -13.87
N GLU A 133 -31.96 -20.49 -13.27
CA GLU A 133 -32.22 -19.95 -11.93
C GLU A 133 -31.76 -20.95 -10.85
N ASP A 134 -31.56 -20.38 -9.66
CA ASP A 134 -31.58 -21.03 -8.33
C ASP A 134 -30.26 -21.65 -7.82
N GLY A 135 -29.86 -21.19 -6.63
CA GLY A 135 -28.55 -21.49 -6.02
C GLY A 135 -27.98 -20.40 -5.09
N ASN A 136 -28.81 -19.63 -4.39
CA ASN A 136 -28.34 -18.60 -3.45
C ASN A 136 -27.78 -19.22 -2.16
N GLU A 137 -26.45 -19.32 -2.04
CA GLU A 137 -25.76 -19.50 -0.75
C GLU A 137 -25.03 -18.21 -0.36
N THR A 138 -25.74 -17.37 0.41
CA THR A 138 -25.21 -16.15 1.02
C THR A 138 -24.06 -16.50 1.98
N ILE A 139 -22.88 -15.91 1.76
CA ILE A 139 -21.73 -16.03 2.66
C ILE A 139 -22.06 -15.31 3.97
N GLN A 140 -22.13 -16.06 5.08
CA GLN A 140 -22.25 -15.47 6.42
C GLN A 140 -20.87 -15.31 7.05
N THR A 141 -20.39 -14.08 7.13
CA THR A 141 -19.26 -13.68 7.98
C THR A 141 -19.77 -13.12 9.30
N GLU A 142 -19.50 -13.82 10.41
CA GLU A 142 -19.85 -13.36 11.76
C GLU A 142 -18.88 -12.24 12.21
N LYS A 143 -19.26 -10.96 12.02
CA LYS A 143 -18.63 -9.81 12.71
C LYS A 143 -19.36 -9.58 14.06
N GLU A 144 -18.65 -9.65 15.18
CA GLU A 144 -19.19 -9.22 16.50
C GLU A 144 -19.30 -7.69 16.55
N LYS A 145 -20.49 -7.14 16.87
CA LYS A 145 -20.72 -5.70 16.96
C LYS A 145 -20.24 -5.09 18.28
N GLN A 146 -19.65 -3.90 18.19
CA GLN A 146 -19.86 -2.84 19.19
C GLN A 146 -20.28 -1.57 18.44
N ASP A 147 -21.37 -0.97 18.91
CA ASP A 147 -21.99 0.19 18.26
C ASP A 147 -21.34 1.50 18.73
N GLU A 148 -21.16 2.47 17.81
CA GLU A 148 -21.32 3.90 18.11
C GLU A 148 -21.92 4.59 16.87
N GLU A 149 -22.90 5.48 17.07
CA GLU A 149 -23.83 5.94 16.01
C GLU A 149 -23.24 7.05 15.12
N GLY A 150 -23.32 6.86 13.80
CA GLY A 150 -23.18 7.89 12.78
C GLY A 150 -23.89 7.45 11.50
N GLU A 151 -24.93 8.19 11.08
CA GLU A 151 -25.59 7.96 9.78
C GLU A 151 -24.72 8.56 8.65
N GLU A 152 -23.81 7.75 8.11
CA GLU A 152 -23.19 7.94 6.80
C GLU A 152 -23.54 6.73 5.91
N ASP A 153 -23.69 6.96 4.61
CA ASP A 153 -24.49 6.13 3.70
C ASP A 153 -24.09 4.63 3.69
N GLU A 154 -24.99 3.75 4.17
CA GLU A 154 -24.71 2.30 4.36
C GLU A 154 -24.35 1.56 3.04
N GLU A 155 -24.75 2.09 1.88
CA GLU A 155 -24.44 1.51 0.56
C GLU A 155 -22.96 1.74 0.14
N ASP A 156 -22.37 2.91 0.42
CA ASP A 156 -20.95 3.21 0.11
C ASP A 156 -19.97 2.34 0.94
N ILE A 157 -20.39 1.87 2.13
CA ILE A 157 -19.54 1.14 3.07
C ILE A 157 -19.38 -0.34 2.68
N GLU A 158 -20.46 -0.99 2.21
CA GLU A 158 -20.43 -2.41 1.85
C GLU A 158 -19.60 -2.70 0.59
N GLU A 159 -19.59 -1.80 -0.41
CA GLU A 159 -18.81 -1.97 -1.63
C GLU A 159 -17.31 -1.67 -1.44
N ASN A 160 -16.96 -0.76 -0.53
CA ASN A 160 -15.56 -0.49 -0.17
C ASN A 160 -14.92 -1.68 0.58
N ASP A 161 -15.64 -2.34 1.50
CA ASP A 161 -15.17 -3.58 2.17
C ASP A 161 -14.90 -4.71 1.14
N LEU A 162 -15.70 -4.80 0.06
CA LEU A 162 -15.55 -5.84 -0.98
C LEU A 162 -14.23 -5.75 -1.75
N ALA A 163 -13.76 -4.54 -2.08
CA ALA A 163 -12.48 -4.35 -2.77
C ALA A 163 -11.31 -4.86 -1.91
N TRP A 164 -11.33 -4.55 -0.61
CA TRP A 164 -10.32 -5.01 0.35
C TRP A 164 -10.33 -6.54 0.50
N ASP A 165 -11.51 -7.16 0.66
CA ASP A 165 -11.66 -8.60 0.82
C ASP A 165 -11.04 -9.38 -0.35
N TRP A 166 -11.26 -8.94 -1.60
CA TRP A 166 -10.63 -9.56 -2.77
C TRP A 166 -9.11 -9.36 -2.80
N LEU A 167 -8.61 -8.15 -2.53
CA LEU A 167 -7.16 -7.89 -2.50
C LEU A 167 -6.46 -8.70 -1.38
N GLU A 168 -7.12 -8.89 -0.24
CA GLU A 168 -6.66 -9.75 0.85
C GLU A 168 -6.67 -11.23 0.44
N ILE A 169 -7.66 -11.72 -0.32
CA ILE A 169 -7.64 -13.06 -0.91
C ILE A 169 -6.44 -13.21 -1.87
N ALA A 170 -6.15 -12.24 -2.73
CA ALA A 170 -4.97 -12.26 -3.61
C ALA A 170 -3.67 -12.36 -2.80
N ARG A 171 -3.55 -11.57 -1.72
CA ARG A 171 -2.41 -11.62 -0.79
C ARG A 171 -2.27 -13.01 -0.16
N GLN A 172 -3.37 -13.58 0.36
CA GLN A 172 -3.40 -14.92 0.97
C GLN A 172 -3.13 -16.06 0.01
N ILE A 173 -3.48 -15.94 -1.28
CA ILE A 173 -3.09 -16.89 -2.32
C ILE A 173 -1.57 -16.92 -2.39
N CYS A 174 -0.92 -15.76 -2.53
CA CYS A 174 0.54 -15.63 -2.63
C CYS A 174 1.30 -16.17 -1.40
N GLU A 175 0.76 -16.02 -0.19
CA GLU A 175 1.39 -16.55 1.04
C GLU A 175 1.49 -18.08 1.07
N LYS A 176 0.61 -18.77 0.33
CA LYS A 176 0.56 -20.23 0.25
C LYS A 176 1.50 -20.80 -0.84
N GLN A 177 2.17 -19.96 -1.63
CA GLN A 177 2.98 -20.37 -2.77
C GLN A 177 4.49 -20.43 -2.50
N GLU A 178 5.20 -21.06 -3.43
CA GLU A 178 6.66 -21.11 -3.45
C GLU A 178 7.28 -19.72 -3.52
N GLN A 179 8.34 -19.47 -2.75
CA GLN A 179 9.04 -18.18 -2.71
C GLN A 179 10.02 -18.04 -3.89
N ASN A 180 9.46 -18.04 -5.10
CA ASN A 180 10.16 -17.77 -6.36
C ASN A 180 9.83 -16.35 -6.85
N ASN A 181 10.61 -15.81 -7.81
CA ASN A 181 10.46 -14.42 -8.24
C ASN A 181 9.04 -14.07 -8.73
N LEU A 182 8.36 -14.99 -9.42
CA LEU A 182 6.98 -14.78 -9.89
C LEU A 182 6.00 -14.56 -8.73
N TRP A 183 6.07 -15.40 -7.69
CA TRP A 183 5.17 -15.25 -6.53
C TRP A 183 5.59 -14.14 -5.57
N LEU A 184 6.87 -13.76 -5.55
CA LEU A 184 7.34 -12.57 -4.85
C LEU A 184 6.82 -11.30 -5.53
N GLU A 185 6.91 -11.21 -6.86
CA GLU A 185 6.31 -10.14 -7.66
C GLU A 185 4.80 -10.04 -7.40
N ARG A 186 4.07 -11.14 -7.57
CA ARG A 186 2.63 -11.20 -7.27
C ARG A 186 2.28 -10.83 -5.82
N LYS A 187 3.09 -11.23 -4.83
CA LYS A 187 2.89 -10.80 -3.43
C LYS A 187 3.08 -9.29 -3.29
N SER A 188 4.04 -8.72 -4.01
CA SER A 188 4.33 -7.29 -4.03
C SER A 188 3.21 -6.46 -4.69
N ASP A 189 2.58 -7.00 -5.74
CA ASP A 189 1.48 -6.32 -6.42
C ASP A 189 0.18 -6.35 -5.59
N ALA A 190 -0.08 -7.46 -4.89
CA ALA A 190 -1.16 -7.51 -3.89
C ALA A 190 -0.95 -6.49 -2.75
N PHE A 191 0.28 -6.38 -2.22
CA PHE A 191 0.62 -5.34 -1.25
C PHE A 191 0.46 -3.92 -1.81
N PHE A 192 0.82 -3.69 -3.08
CA PHE A 192 0.68 -2.39 -3.72
C PHE A 192 -0.79 -2.00 -3.86
N ALA A 193 -1.64 -2.90 -4.38
CA ALA A 193 -3.06 -2.66 -4.55
C ALA A 193 -3.78 -2.43 -3.21
N LEU A 194 -3.43 -3.18 -2.15
CA LEU A 194 -3.91 -2.91 -0.78
C LEU A 194 -3.50 -1.52 -0.30
N GLY A 195 -2.27 -1.08 -0.58
CA GLY A 195 -1.83 0.28 -0.30
C GLY A 195 -2.66 1.34 -1.03
N GLU A 196 -2.96 1.14 -2.32
CA GLU A 196 -3.81 2.06 -3.10
C GLU A 196 -5.21 2.19 -2.49
N PHE A 197 -5.83 1.06 -2.16
CA PHE A 197 -7.14 0.99 -1.50
C PHE A 197 -7.15 1.71 -0.14
N LEU A 198 -6.15 1.45 0.70
CA LEU A 198 -6.05 2.03 2.04
C LEU A 198 -5.84 3.55 1.99
N THR A 199 -5.12 4.09 1.01
CA THR A 199 -4.97 5.56 0.88
C THR A 199 -6.26 6.24 0.40
N ILE A 200 -7.09 5.56 -0.42
CA ILE A 200 -8.43 6.02 -0.80
C ILE A 200 -9.34 6.04 0.43
N SER A 201 -9.34 4.95 1.21
CA SER A 201 -10.05 4.81 2.50
C SER A 201 -9.49 5.68 3.64
N GLU A 202 -8.54 6.58 3.36
CA GLU A 202 -7.85 7.47 4.31
C GLU A 202 -7.03 6.77 5.42
N GLU A 203 -6.86 5.46 5.37
CA GLU A 203 -6.11 4.61 6.32
C GLU A 203 -4.59 4.68 6.09
N PHE A 204 -4.03 5.90 6.13
CA PHE A 204 -2.67 6.20 5.70
C PHE A 204 -1.57 5.38 6.39
N ASP A 205 -1.68 5.13 7.69
CA ASP A 205 -0.68 4.35 8.44
C ASP A 205 -0.63 2.90 7.96
N GLN A 206 -1.79 2.33 7.62
CA GLN A 206 -1.89 0.98 7.07
C GLN A 206 -1.39 0.97 5.61
N ALA A 207 -1.79 1.95 4.81
CA ALA A 207 -1.33 2.10 3.42
C ALA A 207 0.20 2.21 3.32
N ILE A 208 0.83 3.01 4.19
CA ILE A 208 2.30 3.14 4.28
C ILE A 208 2.94 1.78 4.58
N ASN A 209 2.40 1.00 5.52
CA ASN A 209 2.92 -0.33 5.84
C ASN A 209 2.85 -1.28 4.63
N GLU A 210 1.74 -1.28 3.88
CA GLU A 210 1.60 -2.15 2.71
C GLU A 210 2.47 -1.71 1.53
N PHE A 211 2.61 -0.41 1.27
CA PHE A 211 3.59 0.09 0.31
C PHE A 211 5.04 -0.20 0.74
N GLU A 212 5.40 -0.09 2.02
CA GLU A 212 6.73 -0.49 2.50
C GLU A 212 6.97 -2.00 2.39
N ASN A 213 5.94 -2.83 2.57
CA ASN A 213 6.00 -4.27 2.31
C ASN A 213 6.21 -4.56 0.82
N SER A 214 5.47 -3.89 -0.06
CA SER A 214 5.65 -3.98 -1.51
C SER A 214 7.06 -3.57 -1.93
N LEU A 215 7.51 -2.37 -1.54
CA LEU A 215 8.84 -1.82 -1.83
C LEU A 215 9.96 -2.77 -1.41
N ARG A 216 9.88 -3.33 -0.19
CA ARG A 216 10.85 -4.28 0.35
C ARG A 216 10.95 -5.55 -0.51
N VAL A 217 9.83 -6.06 -1.02
CA VAL A 217 9.82 -7.21 -1.91
C VAL A 217 10.38 -6.85 -3.29
N ARG A 218 9.93 -5.74 -3.92
CA ARG A 218 10.44 -5.27 -5.23
C ARG A 218 11.97 -5.10 -5.22
N GLN A 219 12.53 -4.53 -4.15
CA GLN A 219 13.97 -4.36 -3.95
C GLN A 219 14.77 -5.68 -3.84
N THR A 220 14.12 -6.82 -3.58
CA THR A 220 14.79 -8.14 -3.54
C THR A 220 14.85 -8.86 -4.89
N ILE A 221 13.98 -8.48 -5.84
CA ILE A 221 13.81 -9.18 -7.13
C ILE A 221 14.12 -8.31 -8.36
N PHE A 222 14.08 -6.98 -8.23
CA PHE A 222 14.32 -6.04 -9.33
C PHE A 222 15.58 -5.17 -9.12
N LEU A 223 16.01 -4.51 -10.19
CA LEU A 223 17.12 -3.56 -10.14
C LEU A 223 16.66 -2.23 -9.50
N PRO A 224 17.55 -1.44 -8.85
CA PRO A 224 17.17 -0.15 -8.25
C PRO A 224 16.61 0.90 -9.24
N SER A 225 16.89 0.76 -10.54
CA SER A 225 16.35 1.58 -11.64
C SER A 225 15.03 1.04 -12.23
N ASP A 226 14.46 -0.02 -11.65
CA ASP A 226 13.20 -0.61 -12.11
C ASP A 226 12.02 0.32 -11.82
N ARG A 227 11.20 0.59 -12.83
CA ARG A 227 10.03 1.46 -12.76
C ARG A 227 9.07 1.06 -11.64
N ARG A 228 8.90 -0.24 -11.37
CA ARG A 228 8.02 -0.73 -10.30
C ARG A 228 8.53 -0.29 -8.91
N ILE A 229 9.82 0.03 -8.74
CA ILE A 229 10.34 0.61 -7.50
C ILE A 229 9.98 2.12 -7.44
N ALA A 230 10.15 2.86 -8.53
CA ALA A 230 9.81 4.28 -8.61
C ALA A 230 8.31 4.54 -8.33
N GLU A 231 7.44 3.67 -8.83
CA GLU A 231 5.99 3.68 -8.60
C GLU A 231 5.64 3.60 -7.10
N VAL A 232 6.18 2.61 -6.36
CA VAL A 232 5.88 2.49 -4.90
C VAL A 232 6.44 3.69 -4.12
N LEU A 233 7.62 4.20 -4.50
CA LEU A 233 8.18 5.41 -3.89
C LEU A 233 7.25 6.62 -4.13
N TYR A 234 6.64 6.73 -5.30
CA TYR A 234 5.69 7.81 -5.59
C TYR A 234 4.40 7.70 -4.79
N MET A 235 3.83 6.50 -4.70
CA MET A 235 2.63 6.25 -3.90
C MET A 235 2.85 6.46 -2.41
N LEU A 236 4.04 6.14 -1.89
CA LEU A 236 4.46 6.54 -0.54
C LEU A 236 4.49 8.07 -0.42
N GLY A 237 5.09 8.77 -1.37
CA GLY A 237 5.11 10.24 -1.41
C GLY A 237 3.72 10.88 -1.36
N LEU A 238 2.80 10.40 -2.20
CA LEU A 238 1.39 10.84 -2.22
C LEU A 238 0.68 10.52 -0.90
N THR A 239 0.88 9.32 -0.36
CA THR A 239 0.25 8.89 0.90
C THR A 239 0.73 9.71 2.10
N TYR A 240 2.03 10.00 2.19
CA TYR A 240 2.56 10.90 3.22
C TYR A 240 2.10 12.36 3.03
N ALA A 241 1.95 12.84 1.78
CA ALA A 241 1.40 14.17 1.50
C ALA A 241 -0.07 14.28 1.96
N ASN A 242 -0.87 13.25 1.66
CA ASN A 242 -2.26 13.13 2.07
C ASN A 242 -2.44 12.97 3.59
N LYS A 243 -1.40 12.50 4.30
CA LYS A 243 -1.29 12.48 5.77
C LYS A 243 -0.77 13.80 6.38
N ASP A 244 -0.63 14.86 5.58
CA ASP A 244 0.05 16.13 5.90
C ASP A 244 1.53 16.02 6.35
N ASP A 245 2.19 14.87 6.24
CA ASP A 245 3.64 14.75 6.49
C ASP A 245 4.41 15.12 5.23
N PHE A 246 4.36 16.41 4.91
CA PHE A 246 5.00 16.98 3.74
C PHE A 246 6.54 16.87 3.75
N ILE A 247 7.16 16.57 4.90
CA ILE A 247 8.60 16.32 4.98
C ILE A 247 8.90 14.93 4.45
N LYS A 248 8.17 13.91 4.92
CA LYS A 248 8.27 12.54 4.38
C LYS A 248 7.84 12.47 2.92
N ALA A 249 6.77 13.16 2.53
CA ALA A 249 6.34 13.24 1.14
C ALA A 249 7.47 13.70 0.20
N ALA A 250 8.13 14.81 0.54
CA ALA A 250 9.26 15.33 -0.22
C ALA A 250 10.46 14.37 -0.27
N GLU A 251 10.73 13.63 0.81
CA GLU A 251 11.79 12.61 0.87
C GLU A 251 11.52 11.43 -0.09
N TYR A 252 10.27 10.98 -0.18
CA TYR A 252 9.90 9.90 -1.11
C TYR A 252 9.83 10.37 -2.56
N PHE A 253 9.33 11.58 -2.84
CA PHE A 253 9.36 12.12 -4.21
C PHE A 253 10.79 12.36 -4.73
N GLU A 254 11.74 12.79 -3.88
CA GLU A 254 13.17 12.89 -4.28
C GLU A 254 13.78 11.50 -4.57
N GLN A 255 13.35 10.44 -3.86
CA GLN A 255 13.76 9.06 -4.16
C GLN A 255 13.15 8.57 -5.49
N THR A 256 11.85 8.81 -5.73
CA THR A 256 11.18 8.54 -7.02
C THR A 256 11.95 9.20 -8.17
N LYS A 257 12.21 10.51 -8.06
CA LYS A 257 13.00 11.26 -9.04
C LYS A 257 14.37 10.62 -9.27
N THR A 258 15.11 10.29 -8.21
CA THR A 258 16.45 9.67 -8.30
C THR A 258 16.41 8.33 -9.04
N SER A 259 15.36 7.52 -8.81
CA SER A 259 15.15 6.26 -9.53
C SER A 259 14.90 6.53 -11.03
N LEU A 260 13.97 7.42 -11.37
CA LEU A 260 13.64 7.78 -12.76
C LEU A 260 14.84 8.40 -13.51
N GLU A 261 15.60 9.30 -12.88
CA GLU A 261 16.83 9.86 -13.45
C GLU A 261 17.86 8.77 -13.75
N SER A 262 17.97 7.74 -12.90
CA SER A 262 18.83 6.56 -13.13
C SER A 262 18.35 5.73 -14.33
N THR A 263 17.04 5.53 -14.49
CA THR A 263 16.43 4.84 -15.65
C THR A 263 16.64 5.62 -16.96
N ILE A 264 16.54 6.95 -16.92
CA ILE A 264 16.85 7.84 -18.05
C ILE A 264 18.32 7.69 -18.46
N GLU A 265 19.25 7.74 -17.50
CA GLU A 265 20.68 7.58 -17.78
C GLU A 265 21.02 6.23 -18.42
N GLU A 266 20.36 5.15 -17.97
CA GLU A 266 20.53 3.82 -18.56
C GLU A 266 19.99 3.77 -20.00
N SER A 267 18.80 4.34 -20.22
CA SER A 267 18.17 4.44 -21.54
C SER A 267 19.00 5.28 -22.52
N GLU A 268 19.61 6.38 -22.06
CA GLU A 268 20.52 7.20 -22.88
C GLU A 268 21.80 6.44 -23.26
N LYS A 269 22.34 5.60 -22.36
CA LYS A 269 23.48 4.71 -22.66
C LYS A 269 23.10 3.65 -23.71
N GLN A 270 21.91 3.07 -23.62
CA GLN A 270 21.39 2.13 -24.63
C GLN A 270 21.17 2.81 -25.99
N LEU A 271 20.61 4.02 -25.99
CA LEU A 271 20.35 4.81 -27.19
C LEU A 271 21.64 5.07 -27.99
N ILE A 272 22.73 5.46 -27.31
CA ILE A 272 24.05 5.66 -27.94
C ILE A 272 24.57 4.37 -28.60
N GLU A 273 24.25 3.20 -28.05
CA GLU A 273 24.67 1.91 -28.60
C GLU A 273 23.80 1.50 -29.81
N GLU A 274 22.48 1.69 -29.76
CA GLU A 274 21.61 1.47 -30.92
C GLU A 274 21.88 2.46 -32.07
N GLU A 275 22.29 3.70 -31.78
CA GLU A 275 22.76 4.67 -32.77
C GLU A 275 24.01 4.20 -33.52
N LYS A 276 24.94 3.49 -32.86
CA LYS A 276 26.10 2.85 -33.54
C LYS A 276 25.68 1.68 -34.42
N LYS A 277 24.68 0.90 -34.00
CA LYS A 277 24.12 -0.24 -34.76
C LYS A 277 23.24 0.21 -35.92
N GLY A 278 22.74 1.45 -35.89
CA GLY A 278 21.88 2.03 -36.92
C GLY A 278 20.41 1.61 -36.83
N ASN A 279 19.97 1.08 -35.69
CA ASN A 279 18.63 0.53 -35.48
C ASN A 279 17.58 1.63 -35.27
N GLN A 280 17.07 2.19 -36.37
CA GLN A 280 16.18 3.36 -36.35
C GLN A 280 14.89 3.16 -35.54
N GLU A 281 14.37 1.93 -35.46
CA GLU A 281 13.16 1.62 -34.68
C GLU A 281 13.42 1.68 -33.17
N ALA A 282 14.47 1.02 -32.69
CA ALA A 282 14.85 1.09 -31.28
C ALA A 282 15.28 2.51 -30.86
N ILE A 283 16.00 3.22 -31.73
CA ILE A 283 16.38 4.64 -31.54
C ILE A 283 15.13 5.52 -31.37
N ALA A 284 14.09 5.30 -32.18
CA ALA A 284 12.85 6.06 -32.08
C ALA A 284 12.07 5.73 -30.81
N LYS A 285 11.96 4.44 -30.44
CA LYS A 285 11.32 4.00 -29.19
C LYS A 285 12.01 4.63 -27.97
N LEU A 286 13.33 4.43 -27.83
CA LEU A 286 14.11 4.96 -26.72
C LEU A 286 14.01 6.50 -26.61
N LYS A 287 13.96 7.22 -27.74
CA LYS A 287 13.79 8.68 -27.72
C LYS A 287 12.40 9.14 -27.27
N SER A 288 11.34 8.34 -27.50
CA SER A 288 10.01 8.59 -26.94
C SER A 288 10.01 8.34 -25.43
N GLU A 289 10.50 7.16 -25.04
CA GLU A 289 10.56 6.69 -23.65
C GLU A 289 11.37 7.64 -22.74
N ILE A 290 12.54 8.11 -23.21
CA ILE A 290 13.36 9.11 -22.51
C ILE A 290 12.65 10.47 -22.38
N LEU A 291 11.83 10.86 -23.37
CA LEU A 291 11.07 12.11 -23.32
C LEU A 291 9.89 11.99 -22.34
N GLU A 292 9.17 10.87 -22.37
CA GLU A 292 8.07 10.55 -21.45
C GLU A 292 8.59 10.51 -19.99
N LEU A 293 9.68 9.79 -19.72
CA LEU A 293 10.36 9.78 -18.42
C LEU A 293 10.77 11.18 -17.93
N LYS A 294 11.23 12.06 -18.83
CA LYS A 294 11.61 13.44 -18.47
C LYS A 294 10.40 14.30 -18.08
N ASN A 295 9.28 14.14 -18.78
CA ASN A 295 8.03 14.82 -18.41
C ASN A 295 7.53 14.34 -17.03
N VAL A 296 7.62 13.03 -16.73
CA VAL A 296 7.29 12.48 -15.40
C VAL A 296 8.22 13.05 -14.32
N VAL A 297 9.53 13.15 -14.58
CA VAL A 297 10.48 13.77 -13.66
C VAL A 297 10.15 15.25 -13.39
N GLU A 298 9.70 16.00 -14.39
CA GLU A 298 9.25 17.39 -14.21
C GLU A 298 8.01 17.46 -13.30
N ALA A 299 7.01 16.59 -13.50
CA ALA A 299 5.83 16.52 -12.63
C ALA A 299 6.19 16.13 -11.17
N VAL A 300 7.09 15.15 -10.98
CA VAL A 300 7.59 14.78 -9.63
C VAL A 300 8.34 15.94 -8.98
N VAL A 301 9.08 16.76 -9.74
CA VAL A 301 9.73 17.98 -9.22
C VAL A 301 8.71 19.02 -8.73
N GLU A 302 7.55 19.16 -9.37
CA GLU A 302 6.46 20.01 -8.87
C GLU A 302 5.92 19.49 -7.53
N LYS A 303 5.64 18.18 -7.40
CA LYS A 303 5.20 17.56 -6.13
C LYS A 303 6.24 17.74 -5.01
N ILE A 304 7.54 17.71 -5.32
CA ILE A 304 8.64 18.01 -4.37
C ILE A 304 8.58 19.47 -3.89
N ILE A 305 8.36 20.42 -4.81
CA ILE A 305 8.28 21.86 -4.51
C ILE A 305 7.05 22.14 -3.62
N ASP A 306 5.89 21.60 -3.98
CA ASP A 306 4.65 21.78 -3.25
C ASP A 306 4.70 21.17 -1.84
N SER A 307 5.29 19.98 -1.71
CA SER A 307 5.51 19.35 -0.41
C SER A 307 6.44 20.21 0.47
N LYS A 308 7.58 20.68 -0.06
CA LYS A 308 8.50 21.55 0.70
C LYS A 308 7.84 22.88 1.08
N GLY A 309 7.07 23.49 0.18
CA GLY A 309 6.31 24.71 0.46
C GLY A 309 5.25 24.53 1.53
N SER A 310 4.55 23.39 1.52
CA SER A 310 3.53 23.01 2.51
C SER A 310 4.16 22.75 3.88
N ALA A 311 5.31 22.05 3.93
CA ALA A 311 6.10 21.86 5.15
C ALA A 311 6.53 23.21 5.76
N GLU A 312 7.06 24.14 4.95
CA GLU A 312 7.41 25.49 5.42
C GLU A 312 6.20 26.27 5.94
N SER A 313 5.05 26.20 5.25
CA SER A 313 3.81 26.86 5.67
C SER A 313 3.35 26.33 7.03
N ARG A 314 3.29 25.00 7.19
CA ARG A 314 2.92 24.33 8.45
C ARG A 314 3.87 24.71 9.58
N ALA A 315 5.18 24.73 9.33
CA ALA A 315 6.19 25.16 10.31
C ALA A 315 6.02 26.63 10.74
N ARG A 316 5.73 27.54 9.81
CA ARG A 316 5.44 28.96 10.13
C ARG A 316 4.18 29.11 10.98
N GLN A 317 3.12 28.37 10.67
CA GLN A 317 1.87 28.39 11.43
C GLN A 317 2.06 27.86 12.87
N LEU A 318 2.76 26.74 13.03
CA LEU A 318 3.10 26.18 14.34
C LEU A 318 3.97 27.13 15.18
N ALA A 319 4.97 27.77 14.56
CA ALA A 319 5.81 28.76 15.23
C ALA A 319 5.01 30.00 15.70
N ALA A 320 4.08 30.48 14.87
CA ALA A 320 3.18 31.59 15.23
C ALA A 320 2.24 31.21 16.39
N ALA A 321 1.65 30.02 16.35
CA ALA A 321 0.79 29.51 17.43
C ALA A 321 1.56 29.36 18.75
N ALA A 322 2.78 28.81 18.72
CA ALA A 322 3.65 28.70 19.88
C ALA A 322 4.02 30.09 20.46
N GLY A 323 4.28 31.08 19.61
CA GLY A 323 4.52 32.47 20.02
C GLY A 323 3.34 33.08 20.78
N LEU A 324 2.12 32.93 20.26
CA LEU A 324 0.90 33.40 20.91
C LEU A 324 0.65 32.72 22.28
N ILE A 325 0.93 31.42 22.38
CA ILE A 325 0.85 30.67 23.65
C ILE A 325 1.88 31.22 24.66
N GLY A 326 3.12 31.47 24.23
CA GLY A 326 4.17 32.05 25.06
C GLY A 326 3.83 33.45 25.58
N GLU A 327 3.27 34.32 24.72
CA GLU A 327 2.80 35.65 25.11
C GLU A 327 1.66 35.57 26.14
N LYS A 328 0.67 34.69 25.91
CA LYS A 328 -0.46 34.47 26.82
C LYS A 328 -0.01 33.91 28.19
N LEU A 329 0.97 33.01 28.22
CA LEU A 329 1.56 32.49 29.45
C LEU A 329 2.33 33.57 30.23
N ASN A 330 3.10 34.41 29.54
CA ASN A 330 3.79 35.54 30.18
C ASN A 330 2.81 36.55 30.80
N LEU A 331 1.71 36.86 30.12
CA LEU A 331 0.63 37.71 30.66
C LEU A 331 -0.05 37.10 31.90
N LEU A 332 -0.26 35.78 31.92
CA LEU A 332 -0.79 35.07 33.09
C LEU A 332 0.20 35.07 34.26
N SER A 333 1.50 34.92 34.01
CA SER A 333 2.54 34.99 35.04
C SER A 333 2.71 36.41 35.61
N ALA A 334 2.54 37.44 34.79
CA ALA A 334 2.64 38.85 35.21
C ALA A 334 1.44 39.31 36.06
N GLY A 335 0.36 38.53 36.11
CA GLY A 335 -0.85 38.81 36.91
C GLY A 335 -0.87 38.22 38.32
N GLN A 336 0.13 37.41 38.70
CA GLN A 336 0.27 36.89 40.06
C GLN A 336 0.93 37.97 40.95
N PRO A 337 0.28 38.49 42.01
CA PRO A 337 0.97 39.34 42.96
C PRO A 337 2.05 38.53 43.68
N GLU A 338 3.26 39.08 43.83
CA GLU A 338 4.33 38.39 44.54
C GLU A 338 3.87 37.97 45.96
N PRO A 339 4.15 36.74 46.40
CA PRO A 339 3.88 36.36 47.77
C PRO A 339 4.71 37.25 48.69
N VAL A 340 4.04 38.04 49.54
CA VAL A 340 4.71 38.92 50.50
C VAL A 340 5.53 38.07 51.47
N VAL A 341 6.84 37.98 51.20
CA VAL A 341 7.81 37.31 52.05
C VAL A 341 8.14 38.24 53.22
N ASP A 342 7.43 38.05 54.34
CA ASP A 342 7.79 38.70 55.60
C ASP A 342 9.21 38.25 56.03
N ASP A 343 10.07 39.23 56.29
CA ASP A 343 11.51 39.05 56.45
C ASP A 343 11.87 38.30 57.75
N VAL A 344 12.29 37.04 57.61
CA VAL A 344 12.55 36.11 58.73
C VAL A 344 13.93 36.33 59.40
N THR A 345 14.63 37.42 59.06
CA THR A 345 15.99 37.74 59.56
C THR A 345 16.10 37.85 61.09
N ALA A 346 14.98 37.93 61.82
CA ALA A 346 14.95 37.96 63.29
C ALA A 346 15.15 36.60 64.01
N LEU A 347 15.04 35.44 63.34
CA LEU A 347 15.04 34.13 64.03
C LEU A 347 16.43 33.49 64.29
N LEU A 348 17.52 34.08 63.80
CA LEU A 348 18.87 33.49 63.86
C LEU A 348 19.67 33.74 65.16
N GLN A 349 19.02 34.09 66.28
CA GLN A 349 19.69 34.18 67.58
C GLN A 349 18.95 33.45 68.72
N ARG A 350 19.36 32.20 69.00
CA ARG A 350 19.91 31.78 70.32
C ARG A 350 20.25 30.28 70.45
N LYS A 351 21.49 30.01 70.90
CA LYS A 351 21.94 28.90 71.77
C LYS A 351 22.05 27.45 71.22
N THR A 352 23.27 27.14 70.75
CA THR A 352 24.13 25.98 71.13
C THR A 352 23.53 24.57 71.37
N PRO A 353 24.02 23.52 70.68
CA PRO A 353 23.59 22.14 70.92
C PRO A 353 24.26 21.47 72.14
N LYS A 354 23.61 20.45 72.73
CA LYS A 354 24.22 19.56 73.73
C LYS A 354 23.97 18.08 73.39
N LYS A 355 25.07 17.31 73.42
CA LYS A 355 25.29 15.90 72.99
C LYS A 355 24.36 14.80 73.57
N ARG A 356 24.41 13.64 72.85
CA ARG A 356 24.09 12.21 73.19
C ARG A 356 22.70 11.71 72.76
N ALA A 357 22.50 10.44 72.35
CA ALA A 357 23.41 9.37 71.86
C ALA A 357 22.58 8.14 71.37
N ALA A 358 23.12 7.33 70.43
CA ALA A 358 22.65 5.98 70.00
C ALA A 358 21.21 5.93 69.41
N ALA A 359 20.76 5.00 68.55
CA ALA A 359 21.32 3.83 67.85
C ALA A 359 20.49 3.64 66.53
N GLU A 360 20.72 2.73 65.56
CA GLU A 360 21.77 1.72 65.33
C GLU A 360 21.88 1.37 63.80
N ASN A 361 22.33 0.14 63.49
CA ASN A 361 22.40 -0.65 62.21
C ASN A 361 21.41 -0.31 61.07
N GLY A 362 21.73 -0.49 59.78
CA GLY A 362 22.94 -1.02 59.14
C GLY A 362 22.67 -2.20 58.18
N ASN A 363 22.97 -2.01 56.87
CA ASN A 363 22.94 -2.99 55.75
C ASN A 363 21.54 -3.53 55.31
N GLU A 364 21.27 -3.87 54.03
CA GLU A 364 22.03 -3.72 52.76
C GLU A 364 21.07 -3.93 51.56
N LYS A 365 21.37 -3.26 50.42
CA LYS A 365 21.08 -3.71 49.02
C LYS A 365 19.60 -3.92 48.61
N GLU A 366 19.21 -3.86 47.32
CA GLU A 366 19.98 -3.92 46.08
C GLU A 366 19.33 -3.17 44.89
N ASN A 367 20.17 -2.81 43.90
CA ASN A 367 19.91 -2.55 42.48
C ASN A 367 18.71 -1.71 42.00
N GLY A 368 19.02 -0.46 41.64
CA GLY A 368 18.40 0.26 40.54
C GLY A 368 19.41 1.14 39.79
N ASN A 369 19.78 0.76 38.56
CA ASN A 369 20.47 1.61 37.57
C ASN A 369 20.18 1.01 36.18
N LYS A 370 19.47 1.75 35.31
CA LYS A 370 19.98 2.70 34.30
C LYS A 370 20.46 1.99 33.01
N LEU A 371 19.78 2.22 31.88
CA LEU A 371 20.03 3.36 30.96
C LEU A 371 21.44 3.31 30.36
N ALA A 372 21.58 2.86 29.12
CA ALA A 372 21.63 3.73 27.94
C ALA A 372 22.37 3.09 26.74
N LYS A 373 21.85 3.37 25.53
CA LYS A 373 22.54 3.46 24.23
C LYS A 373 23.36 2.27 23.71
N ILE A 374 22.93 1.80 22.55
CA ILE A 374 23.77 1.14 21.53
C ILE A 374 23.72 2.08 20.32
N ASP A 375 24.89 2.37 19.74
CA ASP A 375 25.16 2.47 18.29
C ASP A 375 26.47 3.22 18.04
N GLU A 376 27.46 2.48 17.52
CA GLU A 376 28.49 2.87 16.54
C GLU A 376 29.57 1.77 16.52
N ILE A 377 29.57 0.96 15.44
CA ILE A 377 30.70 0.11 15.05
C ILE A 377 30.85 0.23 13.53
N GLU A 378 31.82 1.05 13.10
CA GLU A 378 32.50 0.84 11.82
C GLU A 378 33.66 -0.12 12.08
N GLU A 379 33.78 -1.21 11.32
CA GLU A 379 34.93 -2.12 11.41
C GLU A 379 35.73 -2.12 10.10
N GLU A 380 37.03 -1.90 10.22
CA GLU A 380 37.98 -1.86 9.11
C GLU A 380 38.20 -3.26 8.52
N GLN A 381 38.22 -3.37 7.18
CA GLN A 381 38.92 -4.48 6.52
C GLN A 381 39.96 -3.96 5.53
N LYS A 382 41.23 -4.09 5.92
CA LYS A 382 42.41 -4.00 5.07
C LYS A 382 43.38 -5.13 5.44
N GLU A 383 44.11 -5.61 4.43
CA GLU A 383 45.08 -6.72 4.48
C GLU A 383 44.38 -8.09 4.67
N PHE A 384 44.45 -9.00 3.70
CA PHE A 384 45.66 -9.72 3.31
C PHE A 384 45.67 -10.20 1.83
N ASN A 385 46.84 -10.06 1.19
CA ASN A 385 47.41 -10.78 0.04
C ASN A 385 46.50 -11.25 -1.12
#